data_AF-I8Y2B2-F1
#
_entry.id   AF-I8Y2B2-F1
#
_cell.length_a   1.000
_cell.length_b   1.000
_cell.length_c   1.000
_cell.angle_alpha   90.00
_cell.angle_beta   90.00
_cell.angle_gamma   90.00
#
_symmetry.space_group_name_H-M   'P 1'
#
loop_
_entity.id
_entity.type
_entity.pdbx_description
1 polymer ?
#
loop_
_entity_poly.entity_id
_entity_poly.type
_entity_poly.pdbx_seq_one_letter_code
_entity_poly.pdbx_strand_id
1 'polypeptide(L)'
;MKQKLLKVMIAFIAIVMPNLSYAQSQEAAGTYNGTLGVKVGGMPAGDSTEDIYIIAEDDNHIRLEIRNFKFSVGGSTIELGDIIIPSVELQKDGNTIVLLPKEDVKVNLPDPIGEVSVDLNRSTIVDKEISLILVVETTYPAQLIVDVTFEGTQTSGSGIQSTTTEKPVVYYNAEIDALIVEGAENQKYNIYNITGVQTLSGILNTKEINVTALQRGIYLIKIGDNTVKFIKK
;
A
#
# COMPACT_ATOMS: atom_id res chain seq x y z
N MET A 1 7.52 32.13 -64.89
CA MET A 1 7.08 32.43 -63.50
C MET A 1 6.52 31.15 -62.89
N LYS A 2 7.16 30.58 -61.86
CA LYS A 2 6.65 29.40 -61.13
C LYS A 2 6.33 29.82 -59.70
N GLN A 3 5.07 29.71 -59.31
CA GLN A 3 4.57 30.01 -57.97
C GLN A 3 5.21 29.05 -56.95
N LYS A 4 5.83 29.60 -55.91
CA LYS A 4 6.24 28.84 -54.71
C LYS A 4 5.00 28.59 -53.86
N LEU A 5 4.56 27.34 -53.78
CA LEU A 5 3.53 26.91 -52.83
C LEU A 5 4.14 26.92 -51.42
N LEU A 6 3.64 27.79 -50.55
CA LEU A 6 3.98 27.81 -49.14
C LEU A 6 3.23 26.66 -48.44
N LYS A 7 3.95 25.61 -48.04
CA LYS A 7 3.39 24.55 -47.18
C LYS A 7 3.27 25.11 -45.76
N VAL A 8 2.04 25.36 -45.33
CA VAL A 8 1.74 25.68 -43.93
C VAL A 8 1.94 24.40 -43.11
N MET A 9 2.98 24.37 -42.30
CA MET A 9 3.24 23.32 -41.34
C MET A 9 2.43 23.63 -40.08
N ILE A 10 1.31 22.94 -39.88
CA ILE A 10 0.57 22.97 -38.61
C ILE A 10 1.40 22.21 -37.59
N ALA A 11 2.01 22.94 -36.65
CA ALA A 11 2.67 22.33 -35.51
C ALA A 11 1.60 21.72 -34.59
N PHE A 12 1.56 20.39 -34.52
CA PHE A 12 0.89 19.69 -33.42
C PHE A 12 1.72 19.91 -32.17
N ILE A 13 1.28 20.80 -31.28
CA ILE A 13 1.74 20.79 -29.89
C ILE A 13 1.08 19.57 -29.26
N ALA A 14 1.81 18.46 -29.20
CA ALA A 14 1.46 17.38 -28.30
C ALA A 14 1.56 17.96 -26.88
N ILE A 15 0.41 18.20 -26.24
CA ILE A 15 0.38 18.32 -24.79
C ILE A 15 0.76 16.93 -24.29
N VAL A 16 2.02 16.77 -23.92
CA VAL A 16 2.47 15.60 -23.16
C VAL A 16 1.75 15.74 -21.82
N MET A 17 0.60 15.08 -21.70
CA MET A 17 0.06 14.82 -20.37
C MET A 17 1.15 14.02 -19.66
N PRO A 18 1.66 14.46 -18.49
CA PRO A 18 2.46 13.57 -17.68
C PRO A 18 1.56 12.37 -17.40
N ASN A 19 1.91 11.20 -17.93
CA ASN A 19 1.49 9.97 -17.29
C ASN A 19 2.02 10.11 -15.87
N LEU A 20 1.15 10.37 -14.90
CA LEU A 20 1.45 10.16 -13.50
C LEU A 20 1.72 8.66 -13.40
N SER A 21 2.97 8.26 -13.62
CA SER A 21 3.45 6.93 -13.25
C SER A 21 3.30 6.89 -11.74
N TYR A 22 2.21 6.30 -11.27
CA TYR A 22 2.06 6.05 -9.85
C TYR A 22 3.13 5.03 -9.45
N ALA A 23 3.74 5.23 -8.30
CA ALA A 23 4.65 4.26 -7.71
C ALA A 23 3.96 2.89 -7.67
N GLN A 24 4.60 1.86 -8.24
CA GLN A 24 4.05 0.50 -8.27
C GLN A 24 3.79 -0.01 -6.85
N SER A 25 4.65 0.38 -5.91
CA SER A 25 4.52 0.08 -4.49
C SER A 25 3.24 0.63 -3.88
N GLN A 26 2.79 1.80 -4.34
CA GLN A 26 1.59 2.43 -3.80
C GLN A 26 0.32 1.82 -4.37
N GLU A 27 0.37 1.25 -5.57
CA GLU A 27 -0.73 0.45 -6.13
C GLU A 27 -0.84 -0.90 -5.41
N ALA A 28 0.29 -1.50 -5.03
CA ALA A 28 0.36 -2.76 -4.29
C ALA A 28 0.04 -2.61 -2.80
N ALA A 29 0.33 -1.45 -2.21
CA ALA A 29 0.29 -1.30 -0.76
C ALA A 29 -1.15 -1.32 -0.22
N GLY A 30 -1.34 -1.94 0.93
CA GLY A 30 -2.63 -2.17 1.56
C GLY A 30 -2.63 -3.32 2.56
N THR A 31 -3.77 -3.53 3.21
CA THR A 31 -4.04 -4.72 4.00
C THR A 31 -4.85 -5.69 3.16
N TYR A 32 -4.44 -6.95 3.13
CA TYR A 32 -5.15 -8.02 2.45
C TYR A 32 -5.62 -9.02 3.50
N ASN A 33 -6.91 -9.28 3.52
CA ASN A 33 -7.51 -10.30 4.37
C ASN A 33 -7.76 -11.54 3.53
N GLY A 34 -7.38 -12.71 4.03
CA GLY A 34 -7.43 -13.91 3.23
C GLY A 34 -7.14 -15.19 3.99
N THR A 35 -7.07 -16.27 3.23
CA THR A 35 -6.76 -17.60 3.75
C THR A 35 -5.26 -17.81 3.67
N LEU A 36 -4.63 -18.01 4.82
CA LEU A 36 -3.25 -18.45 4.96
C LEU A 36 -3.25 -19.97 5.20
N GLY A 37 -2.71 -20.72 4.26
CA GLY A 37 -2.51 -22.17 4.36
C GLY A 37 -1.06 -22.53 4.67
N VAL A 38 -0.88 -23.53 5.54
CA VAL A 38 0.45 -23.97 5.98
C VAL A 38 0.66 -25.45 5.66
N LYS A 39 1.85 -25.79 5.17
CA LYS A 39 2.34 -27.16 5.11
C LYS A 39 3.67 -27.28 5.83
N VAL A 40 3.85 -28.37 6.55
CA VAL A 40 5.07 -28.65 7.32
C VAL A 40 5.64 -29.97 6.82
N GLY A 41 6.85 -29.94 6.25
CA GLY A 41 7.45 -31.11 5.60
C GLY A 41 6.56 -31.70 4.50
N GLY A 42 5.82 -30.84 3.79
CA GLY A 42 4.87 -31.23 2.74
C GLY A 42 3.49 -31.72 3.23
N MET A 43 3.26 -31.85 4.54
CA MET A 43 1.97 -32.26 5.10
C MET A 43 1.11 -31.04 5.49
N PRO A 44 -0.20 -31.03 5.20
CA PRO A 44 -1.09 -29.94 5.63
C PRO A 44 -1.07 -29.73 7.15
N ALA A 45 -0.83 -28.49 7.57
CA ALA A 45 -0.81 -28.03 8.95
C ALA A 45 -2.01 -27.13 9.30
N GLY A 46 -2.99 -27.07 8.40
CA GLY A 46 -4.21 -26.29 8.55
C GLY A 46 -4.16 -24.94 7.86
N ASP A 47 -5.33 -24.31 7.85
CA ASP A 47 -5.56 -22.99 7.25
C ASP A 47 -6.08 -22.04 8.34
N SER A 48 -5.80 -20.76 8.15
CA SER A 48 -6.22 -19.67 9.03
C SER A 48 -6.68 -18.47 8.21
N THR A 49 -7.48 -17.60 8.81
CA THR A 49 -7.81 -16.31 8.22
C THR A 49 -6.91 -15.26 8.83
N GLU A 50 -6.11 -14.59 7.99
CA GLU A 50 -5.08 -13.66 8.44
C GLU A 50 -5.13 -12.36 7.65
N ASP A 51 -4.65 -11.29 8.28
CA ASP A 51 -4.33 -10.04 7.61
C ASP A 51 -2.84 -10.00 7.30
N ILE A 52 -2.50 -9.70 6.04
CA ILE A 52 -1.15 -9.37 5.62
C ILE A 52 -1.07 -7.91 5.21
N TYR A 53 0.10 -7.32 5.37
CA TYR A 53 0.33 -5.90 5.13
C TYR A 53 1.40 -5.73 4.05
N ILE A 54 1.04 -5.01 2.98
CA ILE A 54 1.97 -4.53 1.97
C ILE A 54 2.17 -3.04 2.22
N ILE A 55 3.39 -2.63 2.56
CA ILE A 55 3.71 -1.25 2.92
C ILE A 55 4.71 -0.72 1.90
N ALA A 56 4.41 0.38 1.22
CA ALA A 56 5.35 1.00 0.29
C ALA A 56 6.59 1.53 1.02
N GLU A 57 7.78 1.23 0.48
CA GLU A 57 9.07 1.75 0.96
C GLU A 57 9.61 2.86 0.03
N ASP A 58 9.55 2.63 -1.28
CA ASP A 58 9.87 3.60 -2.34
C ASP A 58 9.00 3.33 -3.57
N ASP A 59 9.30 3.91 -4.75
CA ASP A 59 8.44 3.77 -5.94
C ASP A 59 8.22 2.32 -6.42
N ASN A 60 9.21 1.43 -6.21
CA ASN A 60 9.21 0.05 -6.73
C ASN A 60 9.40 -1.01 -5.65
N HIS A 61 9.63 -0.63 -4.39
CA HIS A 61 9.82 -1.56 -3.30
C HIS A 61 8.71 -1.48 -2.27
N ILE A 62 8.35 -2.66 -1.73
CA ILE A 62 7.44 -2.81 -0.60
C ILE A 62 8.10 -3.58 0.54
N ARG A 63 7.52 -3.44 1.73
CA ARG A 63 7.70 -4.33 2.87
C ARG A 63 6.45 -5.19 3.00
N LEU A 64 6.63 -6.51 3.02
CA LEU A 64 5.59 -7.47 3.34
C LEU A 64 5.67 -7.79 4.83
N GLU A 65 4.55 -7.72 5.54
CA GLU A 65 4.43 -8.13 6.93
C GLU A 65 3.28 -9.14 7.11
N ILE A 66 3.58 -10.27 7.77
CA ILE A 66 2.60 -11.15 8.39
C ILE A 66 2.81 -11.02 9.89
N ARG A 67 1.82 -10.51 10.61
CA ARG A 67 1.97 -10.17 12.03
C ARG A 67 1.42 -11.27 12.93
N ASN A 68 2.09 -11.53 14.05
CA ASN A 68 1.74 -12.55 15.04
C ASN A 68 1.42 -13.91 14.40
N PHE A 69 2.19 -14.30 13.39
CA PHE A 69 1.97 -15.52 12.66
C PHE A 69 2.03 -16.72 13.58
N LYS A 70 1.02 -17.58 13.48
CA LYS A 70 0.90 -18.82 14.22
C LYS A 70 0.16 -19.85 13.40
N PHE A 71 0.47 -21.11 13.64
CA PHE A 71 -0.23 -22.24 13.02
C PHE A 71 -0.31 -23.40 14.01
N SER A 72 -1.20 -24.37 13.76
CA SER A 72 -1.41 -25.48 14.71
C SER A 72 -1.16 -26.83 14.06
N VAL A 73 -0.21 -27.60 14.59
CA VAL A 73 0.11 -28.95 14.11
C VAL A 73 -0.15 -29.95 15.24
N GLY A 74 -0.94 -30.99 14.95
CA GLY A 74 -1.17 -32.08 15.92
C GLY A 74 -1.76 -31.62 17.25
N GLY A 75 -2.56 -30.53 17.25
CA GLY A 75 -3.15 -29.95 18.47
C GLY A 75 -2.23 -29.03 19.27
N SER A 76 -1.01 -28.76 18.79
CA SER A 76 -0.08 -27.78 19.39
C SER A 76 -0.02 -26.54 18.52
N THR A 77 -0.16 -25.36 19.13
CA THR A 77 0.03 -24.06 18.44
C THR A 77 1.50 -23.68 18.45
N ILE A 78 2.01 -23.31 17.28
CA ILE A 78 3.36 -22.80 17.07
C ILE A 78 3.21 -21.31 16.73
N GLU A 79 3.76 -20.45 17.59
CA GLU A 79 3.79 -19.00 17.39
C GLU A 79 5.16 -18.64 16.80
N LEU A 80 5.18 -18.19 15.55
CA LEU A 80 6.40 -17.73 14.89
C LEU A 80 6.61 -16.23 15.08
N GLY A 81 5.58 -15.47 15.45
CA GLY A 81 5.68 -14.02 15.61
C GLY A 81 5.62 -13.32 14.25
N ASP A 82 6.27 -12.18 14.11
CA ASP A 82 6.16 -11.38 12.89
C ASP A 82 7.13 -11.90 11.81
N ILE A 83 6.61 -12.12 10.61
CA ILE A 83 7.42 -12.33 9.41
C ILE A 83 7.45 -11.01 8.64
N ILE A 84 8.65 -10.42 8.55
CA ILE A 84 8.86 -9.13 7.87
C ILE A 84 9.85 -9.35 6.74
N ILE A 85 9.42 -9.12 5.51
CA ILE A 85 10.26 -9.17 4.31
C ILE A 85 10.40 -7.74 3.77
N PRO A 86 11.51 -7.05 4.07
CA PRO A 86 11.72 -5.68 3.60
C PRO A 86 12.14 -5.66 2.13
N SER A 87 11.98 -4.52 1.47
CA SER A 87 12.52 -4.21 0.14
C SER A 87 12.30 -5.30 -0.91
N VAL A 88 11.06 -5.77 -1.00
CA VAL A 88 10.60 -6.64 -2.08
C VAL A 88 10.42 -5.78 -3.33
N GLU A 89 11.15 -6.11 -4.39
CA GLU A 89 11.06 -5.42 -5.67
C GLU A 89 9.78 -5.81 -6.41
N LEU A 90 9.15 -4.82 -7.03
CA LEU A 90 7.94 -4.98 -7.82
C LEU A 90 8.24 -4.88 -9.32
N GLN A 91 7.48 -5.64 -10.10
CA GLN A 91 7.42 -5.51 -11.55
C GLN A 91 5.96 -5.48 -12.00
N LYS A 92 5.57 -4.43 -12.72
CA LYS A 92 4.25 -4.34 -13.34
C LYS A 92 4.25 -4.96 -14.74
N ASP A 93 3.34 -5.91 -14.97
CA ASP A 93 3.05 -6.52 -16.27
C ASP A 93 1.54 -6.41 -16.58
N GLY A 94 1.18 -5.40 -17.38
CA GLY A 94 -0.21 -5.05 -17.64
C GLY A 94 -0.96 -4.69 -16.36
N ASN A 95 -1.99 -5.48 -16.01
CA ASN A 95 -2.79 -5.33 -14.79
C ASN A 95 -2.24 -6.12 -13.59
N THR A 96 -1.15 -6.86 -13.78
CA THR A 96 -0.54 -7.68 -12.73
C THR A 96 0.63 -6.93 -12.11
N ILE A 97 0.66 -6.82 -10.79
CA ILE A 97 1.88 -6.47 -10.07
C ILE A 97 2.51 -7.78 -9.59
N VAL A 98 3.74 -8.01 -10.00
CA VAL A 98 4.54 -9.16 -9.59
C VAL A 98 5.44 -8.72 -8.44
N LEU A 99 5.38 -9.41 -7.31
CA LEU A 99 6.38 -9.34 -6.26
C LEU A 99 7.50 -10.29 -6.67
N LEU A 100 8.68 -9.75 -6.94
CA LEU A 100 9.81 -10.54 -7.40
C LEU A 100 10.32 -11.46 -6.29
N PRO A 101 10.84 -12.65 -6.62
CA PRO A 101 11.39 -13.56 -5.64
C PRO A 101 12.50 -12.91 -4.81
N LYS A 102 12.58 -13.28 -3.54
CA LYS A 102 13.62 -12.82 -2.61
C LYS A 102 14.00 -13.96 -1.67
N GLU A 103 15.24 -14.39 -1.76
CA GLU A 103 15.76 -15.56 -1.04
C GLU A 103 16.61 -15.14 0.18
N ASP A 104 16.76 -16.06 1.12
CA ASP A 104 17.62 -15.98 2.31
C ASP A 104 17.34 -14.78 3.23
N VAL A 105 16.08 -14.38 3.35
CA VAL A 105 15.67 -13.28 4.22
C VAL A 105 15.74 -13.75 5.68
N LYS A 106 16.68 -13.18 6.45
CA LYS A 106 16.85 -13.49 7.87
C LYS A 106 15.77 -12.86 8.71
N VAL A 107 14.97 -13.68 9.39
CA VAL A 107 13.90 -13.24 10.30
C VAL A 107 14.17 -13.81 11.68
N ASN A 108 14.19 -12.94 12.69
CA ASN A 108 14.33 -13.36 14.09
C ASN A 108 12.95 -13.67 14.68
N LEU A 109 12.72 -14.94 15.01
CA LEU A 109 11.51 -15.38 15.67
C LEU A 109 11.72 -15.50 17.18
N PRO A 110 10.64 -15.52 17.99
CA PRO A 110 10.74 -15.68 19.44
C PRO A 110 11.50 -16.94 19.85
N ASP A 111 12.15 -16.88 21.02
CA ASP A 111 12.76 -18.05 21.65
C ASP A 111 11.74 -19.18 21.81
N PRO A 112 12.12 -20.45 21.56
CA PRO A 112 13.48 -20.93 21.30
C PRO A 112 13.88 -21.05 19.81
N ILE A 113 13.09 -20.53 18.87
CA ILE A 113 13.28 -20.78 17.42
C ILE A 113 14.48 -19.99 16.88
N GLY A 114 14.61 -18.73 17.28
CA GLY A 114 15.71 -17.86 16.85
C GLY A 114 15.61 -17.41 15.39
N GLU A 115 16.77 -17.20 14.75
CA GLU A 115 16.85 -16.75 13.36
C GLU A 115 16.46 -17.87 12.38
N VAL A 116 15.57 -17.55 11.43
CA VAL A 116 15.15 -18.43 10.35
C VAL A 116 15.44 -17.80 8.99
N SER A 117 15.50 -18.64 7.95
CA SER A 117 15.56 -18.19 6.57
C SER A 117 14.16 -18.17 5.97
N VAL A 118 13.80 -17.09 5.26
CA VAL A 118 12.53 -16.97 4.55
C VAL A 118 12.80 -16.64 3.09
N ASP A 119 12.23 -17.47 2.21
CA ASP A 119 12.22 -17.25 0.77
C ASP A 119 10.82 -16.81 0.34
N LEU A 120 10.73 -15.61 -0.22
CA LEU A 120 9.57 -15.16 -0.98
C LEU A 120 9.69 -15.71 -2.39
N ASN A 121 8.77 -16.61 -2.75
CA ASN A 121 8.61 -17.05 -4.13
C ASN A 121 7.81 -16.04 -4.93
N ARG A 122 7.84 -16.19 -6.26
CA ARG A 122 7.10 -15.30 -7.16
C ARG A 122 5.63 -15.23 -6.76
N SER A 123 5.20 -14.02 -6.45
CA SER A 123 3.87 -13.72 -5.91
C SER A 123 3.22 -12.60 -6.73
N THR A 124 1.90 -12.49 -6.70
CA THR A 124 1.18 -11.57 -7.61
C THR A 124 0.02 -10.86 -6.95
N ILE A 125 -0.24 -9.64 -7.40
CA ILE A 125 -1.46 -8.89 -7.14
C ILE A 125 -2.16 -8.64 -8.48
N VAL A 126 -3.42 -9.05 -8.59
CA VAL A 126 -4.30 -8.82 -9.75
C VAL A 126 -5.65 -8.34 -9.23
N ASP A 127 -6.14 -7.20 -9.71
CA ASP A 127 -7.47 -6.69 -9.33
C ASP A 127 -7.75 -6.66 -7.81
N LYS A 128 -6.74 -6.29 -7.01
CA LYS A 128 -6.76 -6.26 -5.54
C LYS A 128 -6.80 -7.63 -4.86
N GLU A 129 -6.71 -8.72 -5.61
CA GLU A 129 -6.47 -10.06 -5.08
C GLU A 129 -4.96 -10.32 -5.06
N ILE A 130 -4.46 -10.89 -3.97
CA ILE A 130 -3.05 -11.25 -3.80
C ILE A 130 -2.90 -12.76 -3.62
N SER A 131 -1.92 -13.30 -4.31
CA SER A 131 -1.44 -14.68 -4.17
C SER A 131 0.03 -14.64 -3.73
N LEU A 132 0.32 -15.15 -2.54
CA LEU A 132 1.68 -15.25 -1.99
C LEU A 132 2.11 -16.69 -1.79
N ILE A 133 3.41 -16.90 -1.97
CA ILE A 133 4.08 -18.16 -1.65
C ILE A 133 5.37 -17.82 -0.89
N LEU A 134 5.48 -18.32 0.34
CA LEU A 134 6.70 -18.25 1.14
C LEU A 134 7.18 -19.65 1.49
N VAL A 135 8.48 -19.80 1.61
CA VAL A 135 9.12 -20.98 2.20
C VAL A 135 9.93 -20.51 3.40
N VAL A 136 9.65 -21.07 4.57
CA VAL A 136 10.40 -20.79 5.79
C VAL A 136 11.22 -22.02 6.16
N GLU A 137 12.53 -21.84 6.28
CA GLU A 137 13.45 -22.88 6.71
C GLU A 137 13.97 -22.58 8.12
N THR A 138 13.80 -23.55 9.02
CA THR A 138 14.35 -23.51 10.37
C THR A 138 15.13 -24.79 10.68
N THR A 139 16.13 -24.68 11.53
CA THR A 139 16.88 -25.83 12.06
C THR A 139 16.47 -26.20 13.49
N TYR A 140 15.55 -25.46 14.09
CA TYR A 140 15.10 -25.69 15.46
C TYR A 140 13.68 -26.28 15.49
N PRO A 141 13.43 -27.35 16.28
CA PRO A 141 14.40 -28.19 17.00
C PRO A 141 15.14 -29.19 16.08
N ALA A 142 14.75 -29.26 14.80
CA ALA A 142 15.39 -30.01 13.73
C ALA A 142 15.15 -29.27 12.41
N GLN A 143 15.83 -29.67 11.33
CA GLN A 143 15.59 -29.09 10.01
C GLN A 143 14.12 -29.29 9.59
N LEU A 144 13.45 -28.19 9.30
CA LEU A 144 12.05 -28.15 8.94
C LEU A 144 11.83 -27.11 7.84
N ILE A 145 11.04 -27.51 6.85
CA ILE A 145 10.57 -26.65 5.77
C ILE A 145 9.08 -26.42 5.99
N VAL A 146 8.69 -25.15 6.03
CA VAL A 146 7.31 -24.71 6.18
C VAL A 146 6.91 -23.94 4.93
N ASP A 147 6.00 -24.51 4.14
CA ASP A 147 5.41 -23.83 3.00
C ASP A 147 4.21 -23.01 3.49
N VAL A 148 4.18 -21.74 3.13
CA VAL A 148 3.08 -20.83 3.44
C VAL A 148 2.51 -20.30 2.14
N THR A 149 1.21 -20.49 1.94
CA THR A 149 0.47 -19.89 0.83
C THR A 149 -0.57 -18.93 1.38
N PHE A 150 -0.75 -17.79 0.74
CA PHE A 150 -1.81 -16.86 1.11
C PHE A 150 -2.57 -16.42 -0.13
N GLU A 151 -3.90 -16.50 -0.06
CA GLU A 151 -4.81 -15.95 -1.06
C GLU A 151 -5.75 -14.99 -0.35
N GLY A 152 -5.74 -13.72 -0.73
CA GLY A 152 -6.53 -12.70 -0.05
C GLY A 152 -6.96 -11.54 -0.94
N THR A 153 -7.89 -10.74 -0.41
CA THR A 153 -8.40 -9.56 -1.09
C THR A 153 -8.05 -8.32 -0.27
N GLN A 154 -7.68 -7.25 -0.95
CA GLN A 154 -7.37 -5.97 -0.31
C GLN A 154 -8.61 -5.44 0.43
N THR A 155 -8.52 -5.30 1.74
CA THR A 155 -9.58 -4.74 2.61
C THR A 155 -9.34 -3.28 2.94
N SER A 156 -8.09 -2.82 2.81
CA SER A 156 -7.73 -1.40 2.87
C SER A 156 -6.57 -1.11 1.93
N GLY A 157 -6.66 -0.04 1.14
CA GLY A 157 -5.57 0.40 0.26
C GLY A 157 -4.64 1.39 0.95
N SER A 158 -3.35 1.32 0.64
CA SER A 158 -2.37 2.36 0.96
C SER A 158 -2.31 3.34 -0.21
N GLY A 159 -3.33 4.21 -0.29
CA GLY A 159 -3.41 5.26 -1.29
C GLY A 159 -4.37 4.97 -2.45
N ILE A 160 -5.64 5.27 -2.21
CA ILE A 160 -6.72 5.55 -3.17
C ILE A 160 -7.09 4.41 -4.15
N GLN A 161 -8.11 3.63 -3.75
CA GLN A 161 -9.34 3.53 -4.53
C GLN A 161 -10.55 3.51 -3.60
N SER A 162 -11.03 4.68 -3.22
CA SER A 162 -12.48 4.88 -3.13
C SER A 162 -12.91 5.41 -4.48
N THR A 163 -13.60 4.59 -5.28
CA THR A 163 -14.40 5.05 -6.42
C THR A 163 -15.66 5.78 -5.94
N THR A 164 -15.63 6.44 -4.78
CA THR A 164 -16.76 7.28 -4.38
C THR A 164 -16.76 8.45 -5.36
N THR A 165 -17.65 8.35 -6.35
CA THR A 165 -18.00 9.40 -7.31
C THR A 165 -18.58 10.64 -6.63
N GLU A 166 -18.64 10.66 -5.30
CA GLU A 166 -19.14 11.75 -4.48
C GLU A 166 -17.97 12.62 -3.99
N LYS A 167 -18.11 13.92 -4.19
CA LYS A 167 -17.12 14.91 -3.73
C LYS A 167 -17.04 14.89 -2.21
N PRO A 168 -15.83 14.89 -1.61
CA PRO A 168 -15.69 14.92 -0.17
C PRO A 168 -16.26 16.22 0.39
N VAL A 169 -16.95 16.12 1.53
CA VAL A 169 -17.45 17.28 2.28
C VAL A 169 -16.35 17.74 3.21
N VAL A 170 -15.95 19.01 3.09
CA VAL A 170 -14.91 19.60 3.94
C VAL A 170 -15.41 20.91 4.55
N TYR A 171 -15.34 21.01 5.87
CA TYR A 171 -15.63 22.26 6.58
C TYR A 171 -14.73 22.43 7.80
N TYR A 172 -14.56 23.68 8.21
CA TYR A 172 -13.80 24.05 9.41
C TYR A 172 -14.71 24.04 10.64
N ASN A 173 -14.34 23.28 11.66
CA ASN A 173 -14.96 23.30 12.98
C ASN A 173 -14.13 24.18 13.93
N ALA A 174 -14.69 25.32 14.31
CA ALA A 174 -14.03 26.30 15.16
C ALA A 174 -13.93 25.87 16.64
N GLU A 175 -14.77 24.94 17.10
CA GLU A 175 -14.78 24.51 18.51
C GLU A 175 -13.55 23.67 18.86
N ILE A 176 -13.09 22.87 17.90
CA ILE A 176 -11.95 21.94 18.05
C ILE A 176 -10.74 22.33 17.20
N ASP A 177 -10.81 23.46 16.50
CA ASP A 177 -9.79 23.98 15.57
C ASP A 177 -9.27 22.93 14.57
N ALA A 178 -10.22 22.21 13.95
CA ALA A 178 -9.96 21.13 13.01
C ALA A 178 -10.80 21.27 11.73
N LEU A 179 -10.35 20.64 10.65
CA LEU A 179 -11.21 20.35 9.51
C LEU A 179 -11.91 19.03 9.73
N ILE A 180 -13.22 19.02 9.47
CA ILE A 180 -13.98 17.79 9.32
C ILE A 180 -14.02 17.44 7.84
N VAL A 181 -13.66 16.20 7.53
CA VAL A 181 -13.62 15.65 6.18
C VAL A 181 -14.41 14.35 6.12
N GLU A 182 -15.46 14.33 5.32
CA GLU A 182 -16.32 13.15 5.11
C GLU A 182 -16.19 12.64 3.67
N GLY A 183 -16.25 11.30 3.50
CA GLY A 183 -16.20 10.66 2.18
C GLY A 183 -14.81 10.58 1.55
N ALA A 184 -13.74 10.82 2.32
CA ALA A 184 -12.35 10.85 1.85
C ALA A 184 -11.38 10.01 2.71
N GLU A 185 -11.91 9.07 3.50
CA GLU A 185 -11.17 8.27 4.47
C GLU A 185 -9.98 7.55 3.82
N ASN A 186 -8.85 7.51 4.53
CA ASN A 186 -7.58 6.90 4.11
C ASN A 186 -6.94 7.51 2.85
N GLN A 187 -7.36 8.71 2.44
CA GLN A 187 -6.74 9.42 1.33
C GLN A 187 -5.67 10.40 1.79
N LYS A 188 -4.62 10.55 0.98
CA LYS A 188 -3.63 11.61 1.15
C LYS A 188 -4.29 12.97 0.93
N TYR A 189 -4.04 13.91 1.83
CA TYR A 189 -4.41 15.30 1.67
C TYR A 189 -3.19 16.23 1.65
N ASN A 190 -3.32 17.35 0.93
CA ASN A 190 -2.38 18.46 0.96
C ASN A 190 -3.16 19.77 1.12
N ILE A 191 -2.74 20.63 2.05
CA ILE A 191 -3.33 21.95 2.30
C ILE A 191 -2.37 23.02 1.79
N TYR A 192 -2.89 23.93 0.97
CA TYR A 192 -2.18 25.05 0.39
C TYR A 192 -2.77 26.36 0.88
N ASN A 193 -1.92 27.35 1.11
CA ASN A 193 -2.38 28.72 1.31
C ASN A 193 -2.82 29.35 -0.03
N ILE A 194 -3.33 30.59 0.00
CA ILE A 194 -3.78 31.30 -1.21
C ILE A 194 -2.68 31.54 -2.26
N THR A 195 -1.41 31.50 -1.87
CA THR A 195 -0.28 31.67 -2.79
C THR A 195 0.17 30.35 -3.41
N GLY A 196 -0.52 29.24 -3.11
CA GLY A 196 -0.21 27.91 -3.62
C GLY A 196 0.94 27.20 -2.90
N VAL A 197 1.40 27.72 -1.76
CA VAL A 197 2.43 27.07 -0.95
C VAL A 197 1.78 26.01 -0.07
N GLN A 198 2.33 24.79 -0.09
CA GLN A 198 1.89 23.71 0.78
C GLN A 198 2.23 24.03 2.24
N THR A 199 1.23 23.97 3.11
CA THR A 199 1.31 24.35 4.53
C THR A 199 1.08 23.17 5.48
N LEU A 200 0.34 22.16 5.04
CA LEU A 200 0.12 20.92 5.78
C LEU A 200 -0.10 19.77 4.79
N SER A 201 0.29 18.56 5.16
CA SER A 201 -0.05 17.35 4.41
C SER A 201 -0.10 16.16 5.35
N GLY A 202 -0.86 15.15 4.98
CA GLY A 202 -0.96 13.92 5.75
C GLY A 202 -1.84 12.89 5.06
N ILE A 203 -2.15 11.84 5.80
CA ILE A 203 -3.12 10.82 5.41
C ILE A 203 -4.34 11.00 6.31
N LEU A 204 -5.53 10.99 5.73
CA LEU A 204 -6.78 11.13 6.45
C LEU A 204 -7.16 9.81 7.13
N ASN A 205 -6.50 9.51 8.26
CA ASN A 205 -6.75 8.28 9.04
C ASN A 205 -8.03 8.38 9.90
N THR A 206 -8.52 9.60 10.11
CA THR A 206 -9.74 9.91 10.87
C THR A 206 -10.52 10.97 10.09
N LYS A 207 -11.77 11.27 10.46
CA LYS A 207 -12.54 12.37 9.82
C LYS A 207 -12.03 13.77 10.18
N GLU A 208 -10.97 13.88 10.97
CA GLU A 208 -10.47 15.14 11.51
C GLU A 208 -9.03 15.43 11.07
N ILE A 209 -8.80 16.68 10.67
CA ILE A 209 -7.44 17.20 10.42
C ILE A 209 -7.22 18.36 11.39
N ASN A 210 -6.27 18.20 12.31
CA ASN A 210 -5.85 19.29 13.17
C ASN A 210 -5.21 20.40 12.32
N VAL A 211 -5.75 21.62 12.40
CA VAL A 211 -5.24 22.79 11.67
C VAL A 211 -4.76 23.89 12.61
N THR A 212 -4.47 23.58 13.87
CA THR A 212 -4.09 24.58 14.88
C THR A 212 -2.85 25.38 14.50
N ALA A 213 -1.91 24.76 13.81
CA ALA A 213 -0.70 25.42 13.31
C ALA A 213 -0.96 26.41 12.15
N LEU A 214 -2.12 26.37 11.51
CA LEU A 214 -2.48 27.30 10.44
C LEU A 214 -2.96 28.64 11.00
N GLN A 215 -2.55 29.73 10.36
CA GLN A 215 -3.07 31.07 10.63
C GLN A 215 -4.50 31.22 10.09
N ARG A 216 -5.20 32.25 10.55
CA ARG A 216 -6.51 32.63 9.98
C ARG A 216 -6.35 33.02 8.52
N GLY A 217 -7.23 32.52 7.66
CA GLY A 217 -7.11 32.77 6.24
C GLY A 217 -7.88 31.79 5.35
N ILE A 218 -7.71 31.97 4.04
CA ILE A 218 -8.28 31.12 3.01
C ILE A 218 -7.25 30.07 2.62
N TYR A 219 -7.71 28.83 2.50
CA TYR A 219 -6.87 27.69 2.15
C TYR A 219 -7.57 26.80 1.12
N LEU A 220 -6.77 26.00 0.41
CA LEU A 220 -7.23 24.93 -0.46
C LEU A 220 -6.75 23.61 0.11
N ILE A 221 -7.64 22.63 0.24
CA ILE A 221 -7.27 21.24 0.54
C ILE A 221 -7.48 20.40 -0.72
N LYS A 222 -6.45 19.66 -1.11
CA LYS A 222 -6.51 18.68 -2.20
C LYS A 222 -6.54 17.27 -1.60
N ILE A 223 -7.54 16.48 -1.96
CA ILE A 223 -7.73 15.08 -1.53
C ILE A 223 -8.07 14.25 -2.77
N GLY A 224 -7.15 13.37 -3.18
CA GLY A 224 -7.22 12.75 -4.51
C GLY A 224 -7.31 13.80 -5.63
N ASP A 225 -8.33 13.69 -6.47
CA ASP A 225 -8.63 14.63 -7.56
C ASP A 225 -9.50 15.83 -7.12
N ASN A 226 -10.01 15.81 -5.90
CA ASN A 226 -10.89 16.85 -5.39
C ASN A 226 -10.07 17.97 -4.75
N THR A 227 -10.44 19.22 -5.05
CA THR A 227 -9.90 20.41 -4.39
C THR A 227 -11.05 21.19 -3.78
N VAL A 228 -10.98 21.45 -2.48
CA VAL A 228 -12.01 22.17 -1.72
C VAL A 228 -11.39 23.40 -1.05
N LYS A 229 -12.10 24.52 -1.08
CA LYS A 229 -11.70 25.73 -0.37
C LYS A 229 -12.28 25.71 1.04
N PHE A 230 -11.49 26.03 2.04
CA PHE A 230 -11.98 26.32 3.39
C PHE A 230 -11.45 27.66 3.91
N ILE A 231 -12.11 28.19 4.94
CA ILE A 231 -11.71 29.42 5.61
C ILE A 231 -11.50 29.09 7.09
N LYS A 232 -10.27 29.25 7.58
CA LYS A 232 -9.97 29.20 9.01
C LYS A 232 -10.30 30.57 9.62
N LYS A 233 -11.19 30.58 10.61
CA LYS A 233 -11.75 31.80 11.22
C LYS A 233 -11.02 32.28 12.47
#